data_AF-A0A350UHF9-F1
#
_entry.id   AF-A0A350UHF9-F1
#
_cell.length_a   1.000
_cell.length_b   1.000
_cell.length_c   1.000
_cell.angle_alpha   90.00
_cell.angle_beta   90.00
_cell.angle_gamma   90.00
#
_symmetry.space_group_name_H-M   'P 1'
#
loop_
_entity.id
_entity.type
_entity.pdbx_description
1 polymer ?
#
loop_
_entity_poly.entity_id
_entity_poly.type
_entity_poly.pdbx_seq_one_letter_code
_entity_poly.pdbx_strand_id
1 'polypeptide(L)' 'FDEGHVIGPIPMMKAAADATRDWGLKLHASLNPVMIDGTGMCG' A
#
# COMPACT_ATOMS: atom_id res chain seq x y z
N PHE A 1 9.41 -5.08 15.26
CA PHE A 1 8.80 -3.82 14.77
C PHE A 1 7.31 -4.06 14.74
N ASP A 2 6.53 -3.10 15.20
CA ASP A 2 5.07 -3.29 15.32
C ASP A 2 4.33 -2.85 14.04
N GLU A 3 4.81 -1.78 13.38
CA GLU A 3 4.23 -1.19 12.18
C GLU A 3 5.29 -0.71 11.18
N GLY A 4 4.90 -0.54 9.92
CA GLY A 4 5.75 -0.03 8.83
C GLY A 4 4.94 0.57 7.69
N HIS A 5 5.58 1.38 6.83
CA HIS A 5 4.94 2.05 5.70
C HIS A 5 5.72 1.82 4.40
N VAL A 6 5.00 1.60 3.29
CA VAL A 6 5.55 1.53 1.94
C VAL A 6 4.83 2.52 1.01
N ILE A 7 5.62 3.28 0.25
CA ILE A 7 5.14 4.31 -0.68
C ILE A 7 6.00 4.19 -1.94
N GLY A 8 5.38 4.00 -3.10
CA GLY A 8 6.09 3.93 -4.38
C GLY A 8 5.27 3.27 -5.47
N PRO A 9 5.89 2.75 -6.54
CA PRO A 9 5.18 2.07 -7.62
C PRO A 9 4.38 0.86 -7.13
N ILE A 10 3.20 0.63 -7.71
CA ILE A 10 2.32 -0.50 -7.33
C ILE A 10 3.04 -1.86 -7.30
N PRO A 11 3.88 -2.23 -8.30
CA PRO A 11 4.62 -3.49 -8.23
C PRO A 11 5.60 -3.57 -7.06
N MET A 12 6.23 -2.46 -6.69
CA MET A 12 7.14 -2.38 -5.55
C MET A 12 6.38 -2.53 -4.23
N MET A 13 5.24 -1.85 -4.08
CA MET A 13 4.41 -1.98 -2.87
C MET A 13 3.89 -3.40 -2.69
N LYS A 14 3.49 -4.07 -3.79
CA LYS A 14 3.13 -5.49 -3.77
C LYS A 14 4.30 -6.37 -3.35
N ALA A 15 5.47 -6.17 -3.93
CA ALA A 15 6.67 -6.94 -3.60
C ALA A 15 7.07 -6.77 -2.13
N ALA A 16 6.95 -5.54 -1.58
CA ALA A 16 7.20 -5.29 -0.17
C ALA A 16 6.18 -6.03 0.72
N ALA A 17 4.88 -5.96 0.41
CA ALA A 17 3.85 -6.66 1.17
C ALA A 17 4.05 -8.18 1.18
N ASP A 18 4.46 -8.76 0.05
CA ASP A 18 4.73 -10.20 -0.04
C ASP A 18 6.03 -10.58 0.68
N ALA A 19 7.09 -9.77 0.57
CA ALA A 19 8.36 -10.01 1.25
C ALA A 19 8.27 -9.96 2.79
N THR A 20 7.30 -9.20 3.33
CA THR A 20 7.14 -9.02 4.78
C THR A 20 5.95 -9.76 5.38
N ARG A 21 5.27 -10.63 4.62
CA ARG A 21 3.99 -11.25 5.01
C ARG A 21 4.08 -12.03 6.34
N ASP A 22 5.20 -12.70 6.58
CA ASP A 22 5.40 -13.57 7.75
C ASP A 22 6.13 -12.87 8.92
N TRP A 23 6.37 -11.57 8.82
CA TRP A 23 7.19 -10.85 9.81
C TRP A 23 6.42 -10.46 11.08
N GLY A 24 5.11 -10.72 11.15
CA GLY A 24 4.24 -10.29 12.25
C GLY A 24 4.09 -8.76 12.34
N LEU A 25 4.50 -8.04 11.29
CA LEU A 25 4.48 -6.59 11.16
C LEU A 25 3.18 -6.16 10.46
N LYS A 26 2.58 -5.07 10.94
CA LYS A 26 1.50 -4.42 10.21
C LYS A 26 2.05 -3.40 9.21
N LEU A 27 2.04 -3.75 7.93
CA LEU A 27 2.53 -2.89 6.84
C LEU A 27 1.38 -2.08 6.22
N HIS A 28 1.54 -0.77 6.17
CA HIS A 28 0.63 0.18 5.51
C HIS A 28 1.14 0.56 4.12
N ALA A 29 0.26 0.63 3.13
CA ALA A 29 0.58 1.08 1.78
C ALA A 29 -0.21 2.34 1.41
N SER A 30 0.47 3.33 0.82
CA SER A 30 -0.19 4.51 0.23
C SER A 30 -0.48 4.23 -1.24
N LEU A 31 -1.71 3.83 -1.53
CA LEU A 31 -2.12 3.52 -2.89
C LEU A 31 -2.18 4.79 -3.75
N ASN A 32 -1.81 4.63 -5.02
CA ASN A 32 -1.87 5.66 -6.04
C ASN A 32 -2.72 5.20 -7.24
N PRO A 33 -4.03 4.96 -7.05
CA PRO A 33 -4.94 4.63 -8.14
C PRO A 33 -5.13 5.83 -9.08
N VAL A 34 -5.81 5.60 -10.20
CA VAL A 34 -6.39 6.70 -10.97
C VAL A 34 -7.46 7.36 -10.12
N MET A 35 -7.44 8.68 -10.05
CA MET A 35 -8.41 9.47 -9.31
C MET A 35 -9.11 10.44 -10.25
N ILE A 36 -10.43 10.62 -10.09
CA ILE A 36 -11.21 11.63 -10.83
C ILE A 36 -11.71 12.70 -9.85
N ASP A 37 -12.73 12.41 -9.04
CA ASP A 37 -13.35 13.39 -8.14
C ASP A 37 -12.65 13.47 -6.77
N GLY A 38 -12.10 12.35 -6.29
CA GLY A 38 -11.39 12.29 -5.00
C GLY A 38 -12.31 12.36 -3.76
N THR A 39 -13.63 12.33 -3.95
CA THR A 39 -14.62 12.31 -2.86
C THR A 39 -15.39 10.99 -2.76
N GLY A 40 -15.17 10.08 -3.72
CA GLY A 40 -15.74 8.73 -3.71
C GLY A 40 -17.03 8.57 -4.52
N MET A 41 -17.28 9.46 -5.48
CA MET A 41 -18.51 9.42 -6.29
C MET A 41 -18.36 8.69 -7.64
N CYS A 42 -17.13 8.51 -8.15
CA CYS A 42 -16.91 8.03 -9.52
C CYS A 42 -16.29 6.63 -9.66
N GLY A 43 -16.00 5.95 -8.55
CA GLY A 43 -15.20 4.72 -8.54
C GLY A 43 -13.70 4.99 -8.72
#